data_AF-A0A067FBA7-F1
#
_entry.id   AF-A0A067FBA7-F1
#
_cell.length_a   1.000
_cell.length_b   1.000
_cell.length_c   1.000
_cell.angle_alpha   90.00
_cell.angle_beta   90.00
_cell.angle_gamma   90.00
#
_symmetry.space_group_name_H-M   'P 1'
#
loop_
_entity.id
_entity.type
_entity.pdbx_description
1 polymer ?
#
loop_
_entity_poly.entity_id
_entity_poly.type
_entity_poly.pdbx_seq_one_letter_code
_entity_poly.pdbx_strand_id
1 'polypeptide(L)'
;MFPNHIPNPEDKTAMALTRAAVLENNADLGVVFDTDVDRSGVVDNKGNPINGDKLIALMSAIVLKEHPGTTIVTDARTSMALTKFITDRGGNHCLYRVGYRNVIDKGVHLNEDGIETHLMMETSGHGALKENYFLDDGAYMVVKIIIQMVRMKLEGSDEGIGMQRQKDLKPLKNSGNTSRKEGYKDGN
;
A
#
# COMPACT_ATOMS: atom_id res chain seq x y z
N MET A 1 17.28 1.97 -22.36
CA MET A 1 16.31 0.87 -22.58
C MET A 1 16.46 -0.11 -21.42
N PHE A 2 15.37 -0.58 -20.82
CA PHE A 2 15.43 -1.57 -19.75
C PHE A 2 15.32 -2.98 -20.37
N PRO A 3 16.39 -3.80 -20.34
CA PRO A 3 16.46 -5.03 -21.15
C PRO A 3 15.59 -6.18 -20.61
N ASN A 4 15.19 -6.14 -19.35
CA ASN A 4 14.45 -7.23 -18.70
C ASN A 4 12.95 -6.91 -18.59
N HIS A 5 12.61 -5.80 -17.94
CA HIS A 5 11.25 -5.30 -17.74
C HIS A 5 11.31 -3.81 -17.39
N ILE A 6 10.16 -3.14 -17.41
CA ILE A 6 10.05 -1.78 -16.88
C ILE A 6 10.19 -1.87 -15.35
N PRO A 7 11.08 -1.08 -14.71
CA PRO A 7 11.18 -1.03 -13.25
C PRO A 7 9.95 -0.29 -12.70
N ASN A 8 8.90 -1.04 -12.39
CA ASN A 8 7.67 -0.51 -11.84
C ASN A 8 7.00 -1.60 -10.97
N PRO A 9 6.70 -1.33 -9.69
CA PRO A 9 6.03 -2.29 -8.80
C PRO A 9 4.58 -2.62 -9.18
N GLU A 10 3.99 -1.91 -10.16
CA GLU A 10 2.72 -2.25 -10.79
C GLU A 10 2.88 -3.13 -12.05
N ASP A 11 4.10 -3.25 -12.58
CA ASP A 11 4.34 -4.05 -13.78
C ASP A 11 4.19 -5.55 -13.48
N LYS A 12 3.37 -6.22 -14.30
CA LYS A 12 3.06 -7.64 -14.11
C LYS A 12 4.28 -8.53 -14.33
N THR A 13 5.18 -8.16 -15.23
CA THR A 13 6.37 -8.93 -15.55
C THR A 13 7.39 -8.82 -14.41
N ALA A 14 7.65 -7.60 -13.93
CA ALA A 14 8.50 -7.34 -12.77
C ALA A 14 8.04 -8.16 -11.55
N MET A 15 6.74 -8.08 -11.21
CA MET A 15 6.18 -8.82 -10.09
C MET A 15 6.22 -10.34 -10.29
N ALA A 16 6.02 -10.83 -11.51
CA ALA A 16 6.08 -12.26 -11.82
C ALA A 16 7.52 -12.81 -11.70
N LEU A 17 8.52 -12.07 -12.16
CA LEU A 17 9.93 -12.44 -12.04
C LEU A 17 10.37 -12.43 -10.57
N THR A 18 9.99 -11.41 -9.79
CA THR A 18 10.26 -11.37 -8.36
C THR A 18 9.59 -12.53 -7.63
N ARG A 19 8.34 -12.87 -7.99
CA ARG A 19 7.65 -14.04 -7.47
C ARG A 19 8.41 -15.34 -7.77
N ALA A 20 8.88 -15.52 -9.01
CA ALA A 20 9.64 -16.71 -9.39
C ALA A 20 10.91 -16.83 -8.54
N ALA A 21 11.68 -15.74 -8.42
CA ALA A 21 12.89 -15.70 -7.60
C ALA A 21 12.62 -16.03 -6.12
N VAL A 22 11.53 -15.52 -5.54
CA VAL A 22 11.14 -15.84 -4.16
C VAL A 22 10.88 -17.34 -3.99
N LEU A 23 10.09 -17.93 -4.88
CA LEU A 23 9.72 -19.34 -4.80
C LEU A 23 10.89 -20.28 -5.07
N GLU A 24 11.75 -19.95 -6.04
CA GLU A 24 12.93 -20.73 -6.41
C GLU A 24 13.98 -20.76 -5.29
N ASN A 25 14.13 -19.65 -4.56
CA ASN A 25 15.14 -19.50 -3.52
C ASN A 25 14.61 -19.73 -2.10
N ASN A 26 13.32 -20.05 -1.93
CA ASN A 26 12.64 -20.10 -0.63
C ASN A 26 12.87 -18.82 0.20
N ALA A 27 12.82 -17.66 -0.45
CA ALA A 27 13.09 -16.38 0.20
C ALA A 27 11.91 -15.95 1.09
N ASP A 28 12.20 -15.23 2.18
CA ASP A 28 11.17 -14.71 3.08
C ASP A 28 10.39 -13.51 2.48
N LEU A 29 11.04 -12.75 1.60
CA LEU A 29 10.50 -11.54 0.97
C LEU A 29 11.18 -11.29 -0.39
N GLY A 30 10.39 -10.92 -1.39
CA GLY A 30 10.86 -10.30 -2.62
C GLY A 30 10.46 -8.83 -2.67
N VAL A 31 11.29 -7.99 -3.28
CA VAL A 31 11.07 -6.54 -3.37
C VAL A 31 11.20 -6.09 -4.81
N VAL A 32 10.33 -5.17 -5.23
CA VAL A 32 10.38 -4.48 -6.52
C VAL A 32 10.36 -2.99 -6.25
N PHE A 33 11.30 -2.27 -6.85
CA PHE A 33 11.34 -0.82 -6.89
C PHE A 33 11.11 -0.32 -8.31
N ASP A 34 10.80 0.97 -8.44
CA ASP A 34 10.97 1.65 -9.71
C ASP A 34 12.38 2.24 -9.87
N THR A 35 12.58 3.18 -10.80
CA THR A 35 13.93 3.55 -11.27
C THR A 35 14.72 4.34 -10.23
N ASP A 36 14.04 5.22 -9.51
CA ASP A 36 14.58 6.12 -8.48
C ASP A 36 14.20 5.71 -7.06
N VAL A 37 13.51 4.57 -6.90
CA VAL A 37 13.30 3.86 -5.62
C VAL A 37 12.32 4.61 -4.68
N ASP A 38 11.54 5.56 -5.21
CA ASP A 38 10.48 6.24 -4.46
C ASP A 38 9.20 5.38 -4.37
N ARG A 39 9.04 4.40 -5.27
CA ARG A 39 7.94 3.43 -5.23
C ARG A 39 8.41 2.04 -4.94
N SER A 40 7.59 1.30 -4.17
CA SER A 40 7.86 -0.11 -3.90
C SER A 40 6.63 -1.01 -4.04
N GLY A 41 6.91 -2.30 -4.24
CA GLY A 41 5.98 -3.41 -4.12
C GLY A 41 6.74 -4.62 -3.60
N VAL A 42 6.06 -5.52 -2.89
CA VAL A 42 6.72 -6.70 -2.32
C VAL A 42 6.01 -7.99 -2.68
N VAL A 43 6.69 -9.12 -2.55
CA VAL A 43 6.15 -10.46 -2.72
C VAL A 43 6.45 -11.25 -1.46
N ASP A 44 5.42 -11.84 -0.84
CA ASP A 44 5.63 -12.67 0.37
C ASP A 44 6.28 -14.02 0.02
N ASN A 45 6.73 -14.75 1.05
CA ASN A 45 7.35 -16.07 0.92
C ASN A 45 6.50 -17.15 0.23
N LYS A 46 5.18 -16.92 0.07
CA LYS A 46 4.27 -17.80 -0.67
C LYS A 46 4.08 -17.35 -2.12
N GLY A 47 4.82 -16.33 -2.56
CA GLY A 47 4.75 -15.78 -3.90
C GLY A 47 3.53 -14.88 -4.13
N ASN A 48 2.86 -14.38 -3.08
CA ASN A 48 1.73 -13.47 -3.28
C ASN A 48 2.20 -12.02 -3.42
N PRO A 49 1.83 -11.32 -4.51
CA PRO A 49 2.17 -9.92 -4.68
C PRO A 49 1.44 -9.02 -3.67
N ILE A 50 2.15 -8.00 -3.20
CA ILE A 50 1.71 -6.96 -2.26
C ILE A 50 2.04 -5.59 -2.89
N ASN A 51 1.09 -5.09 -3.67
CA ASN A 51 1.10 -3.77 -4.30
C ASN A 51 -0.32 -3.19 -4.29
N GLY A 52 -0.48 -1.91 -4.63
CA GLY A 52 -1.77 -1.21 -4.57
C GLY A 52 -2.41 -1.28 -3.18
N ASP A 53 -3.73 -1.49 -3.13
CA ASP A 53 -4.50 -1.62 -1.89
C ASP A 53 -3.88 -2.58 -0.87
N LYS A 54 -3.24 -3.66 -1.33
CA LYS A 54 -2.63 -4.65 -0.44
C LYS A 54 -1.40 -4.11 0.28
N LEU A 55 -0.61 -3.26 -0.38
CA LEU A 55 0.54 -2.61 0.23
C LEU A 55 0.07 -1.52 1.21
N ILE A 56 -0.94 -0.74 0.82
CA ILE A 56 -1.52 0.29 1.71
C ILE A 56 -2.12 -0.36 2.96
N ALA A 57 -2.83 -1.49 2.81
CA ALA A 57 -3.37 -2.24 3.95
C ALA A 57 -2.26 -2.73 4.88
N LEU A 58 -1.17 -3.29 4.34
CA LEU A 58 -0.03 -3.74 5.13
C LEU A 58 0.61 -2.57 5.90
N MET A 59 0.90 -1.46 5.21
CA MET A 59 1.48 -0.28 5.84
C MET A 59 0.56 0.35 6.88
N SER A 60 -0.75 0.38 6.61
CA SER A 60 -1.76 0.87 7.55
C SER A 60 -1.81 0.02 8.82
N ALA A 61 -1.72 -1.31 8.69
CA ALA A 61 -1.69 -2.21 9.85
C ALA A 61 -0.45 -1.99 10.74
N ILE A 62 0.72 -1.78 10.11
CA ILE A 62 1.96 -1.46 10.82
C ILE A 62 1.80 -0.12 11.56
N VAL A 63 1.42 0.93 10.83
CA VAL A 63 1.30 2.29 11.36
C VAL A 63 0.23 2.39 12.44
N LEU A 64 -0.91 1.71 12.32
CA LEU A 64 -1.96 1.71 13.34
C LEU A 64 -1.58 0.97 14.63
N LYS A 65 -0.66 0.00 14.57
CA LYS A 65 -0.10 -0.62 15.78
C LYS A 65 0.79 0.36 16.56
N GLU A 66 1.48 1.25 15.86
CA GLU A 66 2.39 2.25 16.44
C GLU A 66 1.67 3.54 16.84
N HIS A 67 0.67 3.95 16.07
CA HIS A 67 -0.11 5.16 16.23
C HIS A 67 -1.63 4.87 16.14
N PRO A 68 -2.23 4.29 17.20
CA PRO A 68 -3.66 4.01 17.22
C PRO A 68 -4.50 5.27 16.97
N GLY A 69 -5.54 5.18 16.13
CA GLY A 69 -6.42 6.31 15.85
C GLY A 69 -5.94 7.24 14.73
N THR A 70 -4.72 7.09 14.22
CA THR A 70 -4.18 7.98 13.18
C THR A 70 -4.99 7.93 11.89
N THR A 71 -4.96 9.04 11.16
CA THR A 71 -5.50 9.15 9.82
C THR A 71 -4.50 8.59 8.81
N ILE A 72 -5.03 7.84 7.84
CA ILE A 72 -4.33 7.36 6.66
C ILE A 72 -4.90 8.11 5.47
N VAL A 73 -4.05 8.82 4.72
CA VAL A 73 -4.46 9.50 3.49
C VAL A 73 -4.12 8.63 2.30
N THR A 74 -5.09 8.41 1.42
CA THR A 74 -4.86 7.70 0.16
C THR A 74 -5.50 8.43 -1.00
N ASP A 75 -5.15 8.00 -2.21
CA ASP A 75 -5.82 8.50 -3.41
C ASP A 75 -7.17 7.81 -3.65
N ALA A 76 -8.03 8.49 -4.42
CA ALA A 76 -9.41 8.07 -4.68
C ALA A 76 -9.56 6.76 -5.50
N ARG A 77 -8.47 6.12 -5.92
CA ARG A 77 -8.49 4.80 -6.60
C ARG A 77 -8.64 3.62 -5.63
N THR A 78 -8.39 3.84 -4.34
CA THR A 78 -8.47 2.78 -3.33
C THR A 78 -9.88 2.20 -3.19
N SER A 79 -9.96 0.91 -2.85
CA SER A 79 -11.25 0.23 -2.71
C SER A 79 -11.96 0.57 -1.39
N MET A 80 -13.29 0.41 -1.38
CA MET A 80 -14.08 0.46 -0.14
C MET A 80 -13.64 -0.59 0.89
N ALA A 81 -13.08 -1.72 0.43
CA ALA A 81 -12.58 -2.76 1.32
C ALA A 81 -11.35 -2.29 2.10
N LEU A 82 -10.48 -1.50 1.46
CA LEU A 82 -9.36 -0.86 2.15
C LEU A 82 -9.84 0.17 3.19
N THR A 83 -10.84 0.98 2.86
CA THR A 83 -11.49 1.87 3.85
C THR A 83 -11.97 1.08 5.05
N LYS A 84 -12.74 0.00 4.82
CA LYS A 84 -13.24 -0.85 5.90
C LYS A 84 -12.11 -1.46 6.72
N PHE A 85 -11.05 -1.94 6.07
CA PHE A 85 -9.89 -2.51 6.75
C PHE A 85 -9.21 -1.53 7.71
N ILE A 86 -9.03 -0.27 7.29
CA ILE A 86 -8.44 0.80 8.10
C ILE A 86 -9.37 1.13 9.28
N THR A 87 -10.66 1.32 9.02
CA THR A 87 -11.63 1.70 10.07
C THR A 87 -11.86 0.59 11.09
N ASP A 88 -11.89 -0.68 10.66
CA ASP A 88 -12.03 -1.83 11.57
C ASP A 88 -10.83 -1.97 12.52
N ARG A 89 -9.68 -1.37 12.19
CA ARG A 89 -8.46 -1.30 13.01
C ARG A 89 -8.36 -0.02 13.85
N GLY A 90 -9.45 0.74 13.92
CA GLY A 90 -9.52 1.98 14.69
C GLY A 90 -8.81 3.16 14.03
N GLY A 91 -8.42 3.06 12.76
CA GLY A 91 -7.86 4.17 11.99
C GLY A 91 -8.94 5.02 11.31
N ASN A 92 -8.54 6.21 10.86
CA ASN A 92 -9.38 7.06 10.00
C ASN A 92 -8.87 7.00 8.56
N HIS A 93 -9.76 6.92 7.58
CA HIS A 93 -9.36 6.91 6.16
C HIS A 93 -9.77 8.22 5.47
N CYS A 94 -8.79 8.95 4.95
CA CYS A 94 -8.99 10.17 4.18
C CYS A 94 -8.70 9.92 2.71
N LEU A 95 -9.76 9.83 1.89
CA LEU A 95 -9.62 9.77 0.43
C LEU A 95 -9.33 11.17 -0.13
N TYR A 96 -8.35 11.27 -1.02
CA TYR A 96 -7.97 12.52 -1.66
C TYR A 96 -7.74 12.37 -3.16
N ARG A 97 -7.56 13.49 -3.85
CA ARG A 97 -7.35 13.51 -5.31
C ARG A 97 -6.05 12.78 -5.67
N VAL A 98 -6.08 12.07 -6.80
CA VAL A 98 -4.92 11.31 -7.33
C VAL A 98 -3.71 12.21 -7.55
N GLY A 99 -2.52 11.66 -7.35
CA GLY A 99 -1.21 12.27 -7.49
C GLY A 99 -0.47 12.28 -6.14
N TYR A 100 0.71 11.65 -6.08
CA TYR A 100 1.43 11.41 -4.82
C TYR A 100 1.66 12.68 -4.00
N ARG A 101 2.05 13.79 -4.66
CA ARG A 101 2.17 15.10 -4.01
C ARG A 101 0.87 15.56 -3.37
N ASN A 102 -0.28 15.37 -4.03
CA ASN A 102 -1.57 15.75 -3.45
C ASN A 102 -1.88 14.96 -2.18
N VAL A 103 -1.59 13.66 -2.17
CA VAL A 103 -1.82 12.77 -1.04
C VAL A 103 -0.88 13.12 0.12
N ILE A 104 0.41 13.34 -0.17
CA ILE A 104 1.40 13.74 0.82
C ILE A 104 1.08 15.12 1.41
N ASP A 105 0.88 16.13 0.56
CA ASP A 105 0.59 17.50 0.99
C ASP A 105 -0.71 17.54 1.81
N LYS A 106 -1.72 16.71 1.48
CA LYS A 106 -2.93 16.60 2.31
C LYS A 106 -2.63 16.08 3.71
N GLY A 107 -1.78 15.07 3.85
CA GLY A 107 -1.39 14.57 5.17
C GLY A 107 -0.55 15.56 5.97
N VAL A 108 0.29 16.35 5.30
CA VAL A 108 1.04 17.45 5.94
C VAL A 108 0.06 18.49 6.49
N HIS A 109 -0.86 19.00 5.66
CA HIS A 109 -1.86 19.99 6.09
C HIS A 109 -2.75 19.45 7.22
N LEU A 110 -3.17 18.18 7.17
CA LEU A 110 -3.94 17.58 8.26
C LEU A 110 -3.16 17.58 9.58
N ASN A 111 -1.86 17.30 9.56
CA ASN A 111 -1.03 17.39 10.77
C ASN A 111 -0.91 18.84 11.27
N GLU A 112 -0.79 19.82 10.39
CA GLU A 112 -0.78 21.25 10.74
C GLU A 112 -2.11 21.68 11.38
N ASP A 113 -3.23 21.12 10.92
CA ASP A 113 -4.57 21.31 11.48
C ASP A 113 -4.81 20.49 12.79
N GLY A 114 -3.80 19.79 13.31
CA GLY A 114 -3.89 18.99 14.53
C GLY A 114 -4.54 17.62 14.36
N ILE A 115 -4.78 17.17 13.13
CA ILE A 115 -5.27 15.83 12.81
C ILE A 115 -4.08 14.89 12.58
N GLU A 116 -3.84 14.02 13.56
CA GLU A 116 -2.72 13.08 13.50
C GLU A 116 -2.82 12.18 12.27
N THR A 117 -1.82 12.29 11.40
CA THR A 117 -1.75 11.58 10.11
C THR A 117 -0.33 11.04 9.92
N HIS A 118 -0.17 9.72 9.96
CA HIS A 118 1.17 9.09 9.96
C HIS A 118 1.54 8.42 8.63
N LEU A 119 0.56 8.12 7.78
CA LEU A 119 0.76 7.46 6.49
C LEU A 119 -0.01 8.18 5.38
N MET A 120 0.68 8.47 4.29
CA MET A 120 0.13 9.03 3.06
C MET A 120 0.61 8.19 1.90
N MET A 121 -0.29 7.54 1.16
CA MET A 121 0.12 6.50 0.23
C MET A 121 -0.84 6.34 -0.95
N GLU A 122 -0.30 6.13 -2.15
CA GLU A 122 -1.10 5.88 -3.36
C GLU A 122 -1.11 4.40 -3.78
N THR A 123 -2.12 4.02 -4.56
CA THR A 123 -2.16 2.68 -5.16
C THR A 123 -1.00 2.40 -6.13
N SER A 124 -0.33 3.44 -6.63
CA SER A 124 0.84 3.34 -7.52
C SER A 124 2.12 2.91 -6.79
N GLY A 125 2.12 2.87 -5.46
CA GLY A 125 3.28 2.50 -4.65
C GLY A 125 4.10 3.68 -4.14
N HIS A 126 3.72 4.93 -4.43
CA HIS A 126 4.26 6.12 -3.76
C HIS A 126 3.73 6.16 -2.32
N GLY A 127 4.57 6.58 -1.40
CA GLY A 127 4.23 6.59 0.02
C GLY A 127 5.21 7.36 0.89
N ALA A 128 4.64 8.13 1.81
CA ALA A 128 5.37 8.89 2.81
C ALA A 128 4.87 8.58 4.21
N LEU A 129 5.80 8.58 5.16
CA LEU A 129 5.51 8.50 6.59
C LEU A 129 5.91 9.79 7.29
N LYS A 130 5.12 10.18 8.30
CA LYS A 130 5.42 11.36 9.12
C LYS A 130 6.79 11.28 9.79
N GLU A 131 7.15 10.10 10.31
CA GLU A 131 8.46 9.85 10.92
C GLU A 131 9.64 9.93 9.93
N ASN A 132 9.38 9.77 8.63
CA ASN A 132 10.37 9.94 7.57
C ASN A 132 10.23 11.30 6.88
N TYR A 133 9.90 12.35 7.65
CA TYR A 133 9.82 13.74 7.19
C TYR A 133 8.90 13.95 5.99
N PHE A 134 7.88 13.11 5.84
CA PHE A 134 6.93 13.14 4.71
C PHE A 134 7.60 12.95 3.33
N LEU A 135 8.79 12.35 3.29
CA LEU A 135 9.48 12.00 2.06
C LEU A 135 8.78 10.80 1.41
N ASP A 136 8.60 10.90 0.10
CA ASP A 136 8.17 9.78 -0.74
C ASP A 136 9.34 8.81 -0.89
N ASP A 137 9.25 7.65 -0.24
CA ASP A 137 10.42 6.79 -0.03
C ASP A 137 10.02 5.31 0.00
N GLY A 138 10.12 4.69 -1.18
CA GLY A 138 9.88 3.27 -1.39
C GLY A 138 10.80 2.38 -0.55
N ALA A 139 12.06 2.78 -0.40
CA ALA A 139 13.03 2.02 0.39
C ALA A 139 12.66 2.03 1.88
N TYR A 140 12.26 3.18 2.42
CA TYR A 140 11.82 3.29 3.81
C TYR A 140 10.58 2.45 4.08
N MET A 141 9.60 2.43 3.16
CA MET A 141 8.44 1.54 3.28
C MET A 141 8.86 0.06 3.37
N VAL A 142 9.82 -0.37 2.56
CA VAL A 142 10.36 -1.75 2.62
C VAL A 142 11.07 -2.01 3.95
N VAL A 143 11.81 -1.06 4.49
CA VAL A 143 12.43 -1.19 5.83
C VAL A 143 11.37 -1.36 6.92
N LYS A 144 10.27 -0.60 6.89
CA LYS A 144 9.14 -0.78 7.84
C LYS A 144 8.55 -2.18 7.75
N ILE A 145 8.41 -2.73 6.55
CA ILE A 145 7.93 -4.10 6.30
C ILE A 145 8.91 -5.13 6.89
N ILE A 146 10.21 -4.97 6.66
CA ILE A 146 11.24 -5.88 7.20
C ILE A 146 11.26 -5.83 8.74
N ILE A 147 11.20 -4.64 9.33
CA ILE A 147 11.12 -4.49 10.80
C ILE A 147 9.88 -5.22 11.33
N GLN A 148 8.74 -5.10 10.66
CA GLN A 148 7.53 -5.82 11.07
C GLN A 148 7.69 -7.34 10.96
N MET A 149 8.33 -7.85 9.92
CA MET A 149 8.64 -9.28 9.78
C MET A 149 9.54 -9.78 10.91
N VAL A 150 10.57 -9.01 11.29
CA VAL A 150 11.45 -9.34 12.41
C VAL A 150 10.68 -9.36 13.73
N ARG A 151 9.83 -8.35 13.99
CA ARG A 151 8.98 -8.30 15.18
C ARG A 151 8.07 -9.53 15.28
N MET A 152 7.41 -9.92 14.18
CA MET A 152 6.58 -11.12 14.13
C MET A 152 7.37 -12.38 14.49
N LYS A 153 8.59 -12.53 13.96
CA LYS A 153 9.46 -13.68 14.26
C LYS A 153 9.89 -13.71 15.72
N LEU A 154 10.20 -12.55 16.32
CA LEU A 154 10.52 -12.43 17.74
C LEU A 154 9.32 -12.72 18.65
N GLU A 155 8.10 -12.42 18.18
CA GLU A 155 6.83 -12.77 18.84
C GLU A 155 6.46 -14.26 18.65
N GLY A 156 7.29 -15.07 17.97
CA GLY A 156 7.08 -16.50 17.76
C GLY A 156 6.15 -16.86 16.60
N SER A 157 5.86 -15.92 15.70
CA SER A 157 5.07 -16.18 14.49
C SER A 157 5.95 -16.71 13.35
N ASP A 158 5.61 -17.90 12.84
CA ASP A 158 6.15 -18.45 11.60
C ASP A 158 5.36 -18.01 10.35
N GLU A 159 4.32 -17.17 10.52
CA GLU A 159 3.52 -16.66 9.41
C GLU A 159 4.30 -15.60 8.60
N GLY A 160 4.26 -15.71 7.27
CA GLY A 160 4.79 -14.69 6.36
C GLY A 160 3.96 -13.40 6.39
N ILE A 161 4.59 -12.27 6.02
CA ILE A 161 3.99 -10.92 6.09
C ILE A 161 2.64 -10.79 5.35
N GLY A 162 2.40 -11.66 4.36
CA GLY A 162 1.14 -11.73 3.63
C GLY A 162 -0.08 -12.11 4.47
N MET A 163 0.07 -12.76 5.63
CA MET A 163 -1.04 -13.20 6.47
C MET A 163 -1.69 -12.06 7.27
N GLN A 164 -1.03 -10.92 7.48
CA GLN A 164 -1.68 -9.72 8.02
C GLN A 164 -2.84 -9.20 7.12
N ARG A 165 -3.02 -9.80 5.93
CA ARG A 165 -4.14 -9.55 5.01
C ARG A 165 -5.31 -10.54 5.13
N GLN A 166 -5.09 -11.78 5.56
CA GLN A 166 -6.06 -12.88 5.31
C GLN A 166 -7.20 -13.02 6.33
N LYS A 167 -7.05 -12.53 7.57
CA LYS A 167 -8.13 -12.68 8.56
C LYS A 167 -9.35 -11.78 8.26
N ASP A 168 -9.19 -10.68 7.50
CA ASP A 168 -10.26 -9.67 7.31
C ASP A 168 -10.59 -9.28 5.86
N LEU A 169 -9.74 -9.57 4.86
CA LEU A 169 -10.09 -9.35 3.45
C LEU A 169 -10.61 -10.66 2.82
N LYS A 170 -11.94 -10.86 2.82
CA LYS A 170 -12.57 -11.79 1.87
C LYS A 170 -12.08 -11.46 0.44
N PRO A 171 -11.92 -12.46 -0.44
CA PRO A 171 -11.24 -12.28 -1.72
C PRO A 171 -11.83 -11.12 -2.52
N LEU A 172 -11.00 -10.10 -2.74
CA LEU A 172 -11.27 -8.94 -3.58
C LEU A 172 -11.51 -9.45 -5.01
N LYS A 173 -12.78 -9.62 -5.38
CA LYS A 173 -13.17 -9.80 -6.77
C LYS A 173 -13.08 -8.42 -7.42
N ASN A 174 -12.22 -8.28 -8.42
CA ASN A 174 -12.26 -7.15 -9.35
C ASN A 174 -13.65 -7.15 -10.03
N SER A 175 -14.56 -6.28 -9.59
CA SER A 175 -15.79 -6.04 -10.32
C SER A 175 -15.44 -5.18 -11.53
N GLY A 176 -15.36 -5.85 -12.67
CA GLY A 176 -15.27 -5.21 -13.98
C GLY A 176 -16.43 -4.26 -14.23
N ASN A 177 -16.10 -3.16 -14.88
CA ASN A 177 -16.83 -2.50 -15.95
C ASN A 177 -18.36 -2.71 -15.95
N THR A 178 -19.10 -1.74 -15.42
CA THR A 178 -20.48 -1.47 -15.86
C THR A 178 -20.63 0.01 -16.16
N SER A 179 -20.91 0.26 -17.42
CA SER A 179 -21.19 1.51 -18.11
C SER A 179 -22.19 2.39 -17.34
N ARG A 180 -21.81 3.63 -17.02
CA ARG A 180 -22.79 4.70 -16.84
C ARG A 180 -23.01 5.38 -18.19
N LYS A 181 -24.13 5.05 -18.84
CA LYS A 181 -24.81 5.99 -19.73
C LYS A 181 -25.60 6.93 -18.82
N GLU A 182 -25.15 8.17 -18.69
CA GLU A 182 -25.99 9.25 -18.17
C GLU A 182 -26.46 10.08 -19.35
N GLY A 183 -27.77 9.99 -19.61
CA GLY A 183 -28.47 10.84 -20.55
C GLY A 183 -28.69 12.22 -19.92
N TYR A 184 -28.23 13.24 -20.62
CA TYR A 184 -28.60 14.62 -20.34
C TYR A 184 -29.99 14.87 -20.95
N LYS A 185 -30.96 15.24 -20.11
CA LYS A 185 -32.26 15.77 -20.54
C LYS A 185 -32.26 17.27 -20.30
N ASP A 186 -32.43 18.03 -21.37
CA ASP A 186 -32.74 19.45 -21.34
C ASP A 186 -34.14 19.70 -20.75
N GLY A 187 -34.30 20.83 -20.04
CA GLY A 187 -35.61 21.35 -19.65
C GLY A 187 -35.59 22.40 -18.54
N ASN A 188 -35.20 23.63 -18.87
CA ASN A 188 -36.06 24.84 -18.83
C ASN A 188 -35.27 26.09 -19.25
#